data_AF-A0A483AKQ6-F1
#
_entry.id   AF-A0A483AKQ6-F1
#
_cell.length_a   1.000
_cell.length_b   1.000
_cell.length_c   1.000
_cell.angle_alpha   90.00
_cell.angle_beta   90.00
_cell.angle_gamma   90.00
#
_symmetry.space_group_name_H-M   'P 1'
#
loop_
_entity.id
_entity.type
_entity.pdbx_description
1 polymer ?
#
loop_
_entity_poly.entity_id
_entity_poly.type
_entity_poly.pdbx_seq_one_letter_code
_entity_poly.pdbx_strand_id
1 'polypeptide(L)'
;MLESYCGFAYVENNPVKAKMVENATDYKYSSAMCHAGLVNNSLVTDYDIGVLPSEYQDYLKSMVGVQHDKTLKINTHKGLPCGNEGFIRKLSDKVGRDLSFKKRGET
;
A
#
# COMPACT_ATOMS: atom_id res chain seq x y z
N MET A 1 0.96 10.10 9.42
CA MET A 1 0.88 10.43 7.98
C MET A 1 1.65 9.45 7.10
N LEU A 2 2.44 8.51 7.62
CA LEU A 2 3.27 7.58 6.81
C LEU A 2 2.61 6.24 6.42
N GLU A 3 1.46 5.90 7.01
CA GLU A 3 0.91 4.52 6.89
C GLU A 3 0.15 4.26 5.59
N SER A 4 -0.59 5.26 5.06
CA SER A 4 -1.38 5.11 3.82
C SER A 4 -0.49 4.94 2.57
N TYR A 5 0.68 5.58 2.58
CA TYR A 5 1.65 5.56 1.48
C TYR A 5 2.23 4.17 1.24
N CYS A 6 2.15 3.26 2.21
CA CYS A 6 2.78 1.96 2.11
C CYS A 6 1.94 0.94 1.34
N GLY A 7 0.60 1.08 1.37
CA GLY A 7 -0.31 0.15 0.72
C GLY A 7 -0.19 0.19 -0.81
N PHE A 8 -0.11 1.40 -1.38
CA PHE A 8 0.03 1.58 -2.83
C PHE A 8 1.33 0.99 -3.35
N ALA A 9 2.47 1.41 -2.78
CA ALA A 9 3.76 0.86 -3.14
C ALA A 9 3.85 -0.65 -2.91
N TYR A 10 3.19 -1.20 -1.88
CA TYR A 10 3.13 -2.65 -1.67
C TYR A 10 2.47 -3.37 -2.86
N VAL A 11 1.30 -2.89 -3.29
CA VAL A 11 0.55 -3.50 -4.40
C VAL A 11 1.31 -3.34 -5.72
N GLU A 12 1.74 -2.13 -6.05
CA GLU A 12 2.39 -1.82 -7.33
C GLU A 12 3.77 -2.50 -7.47
N ASN A 13 4.49 -2.75 -6.38
CA ASN A 13 5.76 -3.48 -6.40
C ASN A 13 5.61 -5.01 -6.37
N ASN A 14 4.40 -5.58 -6.30
CA ASN A 14 4.23 -7.04 -6.31
C ASN A 14 4.86 -7.74 -7.53
N PRO A 15 4.73 -7.23 -8.78
CA PRO A 15 5.37 -7.82 -9.95
C PRO A 15 6.90 -7.80 -9.87
N VAL A 16 7.49 -6.73 -9.31
CA VAL A 16 8.94 -6.61 -9.08
C VAL A 16 9.39 -7.64 -8.03
N LYS A 17 8.67 -7.74 -6.91
CA LYS A 17 8.93 -8.72 -5.84
C LYS A 17 8.84 -10.16 -6.34
N ALA A 18 7.91 -10.44 -7.24
CA ALA A 18 7.74 -11.72 -7.91
C ALA A 18 8.77 -11.99 -9.02
N LYS A 19 9.69 -11.04 -9.28
CA LYS A 19 10.71 -11.11 -10.35
C LYS A 19 10.11 -11.26 -11.75
N MET A 20 8.91 -10.72 -11.97
CA MET A 20 8.25 -10.72 -13.28
C MET A 20 8.75 -9.58 -14.17
N VAL A 21 9.16 -8.48 -13.56
CA VAL A 21 9.64 -7.24 -14.21
C VAL A 21 10.71 -6.56 -13.34
N GLU A 22 11.52 -5.69 -13.94
CA GLU A 22 12.55 -4.91 -13.22
C GLU A 22 11.96 -3.68 -12.53
N ASN A 23 11.08 -2.94 -13.21
CA ASN A 23 10.38 -1.79 -12.65
C ASN A 23 8.87 -2.07 -12.57
N ALA A 24 8.20 -1.51 -11.56
CA ALA A 24 6.75 -1.67 -11.40
C ALA A 24 5.97 -1.13 -12.60
N THR A 25 6.45 -0.05 -13.22
CA THR A 25 5.90 0.55 -14.45
C THR A 25 6.04 -0.34 -15.68
N ASP A 26 6.88 -1.38 -15.67
CA ASP A 26 7.00 -2.31 -16.79
C ASP A 26 5.86 -3.36 -16.80
N TYR A 27 5.11 -3.47 -15.70
CA TYR A 27 4.02 -4.44 -15.59
C TYR A 27 2.70 -3.91 -16.18
N LYS A 28 2.35 -4.39 -17.37
CA LYS A 28 1.16 -3.95 -18.12
C LYS A 28 -0.20 -4.15 -17.43
N TYR A 29 -0.27 -4.99 -16.40
CA TYR A 29 -1.52 -5.31 -15.69
C TYR A 29 -1.61 -4.61 -14.33
N SER A 30 -0.96 -3.45 -14.17
CA SER A 30 -1.20 -2.54 -13.04
C SER A 30 -1.41 -1.09 -13.48
N SER A 31 -1.82 -0.27 -12.52
CA SER A 31 -2.01 1.17 -12.69
C SER A 31 -0.72 1.98 -12.59
N ALA A 32 0.44 1.36 -12.32
CA ALA A 32 1.72 2.05 -12.11
C ALA A 32 2.07 3.00 -13.26
N MET A 33 1.90 2.58 -14.52
CA MET A 33 2.15 3.43 -15.69
C MET A 33 1.24 4.65 -15.75
N CYS A 34 -0.03 4.49 -15.33
CA CYS A 34 -1.00 5.57 -15.31
C CYS A 34 -0.61 6.61 -14.26
N HIS A 35 -0.30 6.16 -13.04
CA HIS A 35 0.13 7.04 -11.96
C HIS A 35 1.49 7.70 -12.22
N ALA A 36 2.38 7.03 -12.98
CA ALA A 36 3.63 7.61 -13.47
C ALA A 36 3.45 8.58 -14.66
N GLY A 37 2.23 8.80 -15.13
CA GLY A 37 1.93 9.68 -16.27
C GLY A 37 2.43 9.15 -17.63
N LEU A 38 2.79 7.87 -17.72
CA LEU A 38 3.30 7.24 -18.95
C LEU A 38 2.19 6.83 -19.91
N VAL A 39 1.01 6.54 -19.39
CA VAL A 39 -0.17 6.12 -20.15
C VAL A 39 -1.42 6.78 -19.56
N ASN A 40 -2.34 7.24 -20.40
CA ASN A 40 -3.67 7.61 -19.95
C ASN A 40 -4.60 6.38 -20.05
N ASN A 41 -5.26 6.03 -18.95
CA ASN A 41 -6.20 4.91 -18.90
C ASN A 41 -7.50 5.32 -18.20
N SER A 42 -8.59 5.42 -18.96
CA SER A 42 -9.90 5.84 -18.44
C SER A 42 -10.53 4.88 -17.43
N LEU A 43 -9.99 3.66 -17.29
CA LEU A 43 -10.44 2.70 -16.28
C LEU A 43 -9.77 2.93 -14.91
N VAL A 44 -8.69 3.71 -14.87
CA VAL A 44 -7.98 4.04 -13.63
C VAL A 44 -8.60 5.31 -13.07
N THR A 45 -9.20 5.20 -11.89
CA THR A 45 -9.69 6.36 -11.15
C THR A 45 -8.51 7.17 -10.65
N ASP A 46 -8.55 8.48 -10.87
CA ASP A 46 -7.53 9.39 -10.35
C ASP A 46 -7.67 9.53 -8.82
N TYR A 47 -6.56 9.45 -8.11
CA TYR A 47 -6.50 9.69 -6.68
C TYR A 47 -5.12 10.22 -6.29
N ASP A 48 -5.10 11.19 -5.38
CA ASP A 48 -3.86 11.83 -4.95
C ASP A 48 -3.29 11.12 -3.71
N ILE A 49 -2.11 10.54 -3.87
CA ILE A 49 -1.32 10.00 -2.76
C ILE A 49 -0.21 10.95 -2.30
N GLY A 50 -0.18 12.19 -2.78
CA GLY A 50 0.86 13.17 -2.49
C GLY A 50 2.21 12.86 -3.15
N VAL A 51 2.20 12.14 -4.28
CA VAL A 51 3.38 11.82 -5.09
C VAL A 51 3.12 12.29 -6.51
N LEU A 52 4.01 13.13 -7.05
CA LEU A 52 3.87 13.63 -8.40
C LEU A 52 4.08 12.50 -9.42
N PRO A 53 3.41 12.52 -10.58
CA PRO A 53 3.59 11.50 -11.61
C PRO A 53 5.05 11.30 -12.03
N SER A 54 5.81 12.40 -12.14
CA SER A 54 7.24 12.37 -12.48
C SER A 54 8.13 11.72 -11.41
N GLU A 55 7.69 11.70 -10.15
CA GLU A 55 8.42 11.14 -9.01
C GLU A 55 7.95 9.72 -8.67
N TYR A 56 6.86 9.26 -9.29
CA TYR A 56 6.16 8.04 -8.90
C TYR A 56 7.03 6.79 -8.99
N GLN A 57 7.84 6.69 -10.05
CA GLN A 57 8.75 5.55 -10.22
C GLN A 57 9.84 5.51 -9.14
N ASP A 58 10.38 6.67 -8.77
CA ASP A 58 11.41 6.77 -7.72
C ASP A 58 10.82 6.51 -6.34
N TYR A 59 9.60 6.99 -6.10
CA TYR A 59 8.81 6.61 -4.94
C TYR A 59 8.67 5.08 -4.85
N LEU A 60 8.22 4.40 -5.91
CA LEU A 60 8.07 2.95 -5.91
C LEU A 60 9.39 2.22 -5.63
N LYS A 61 10.50 2.67 -6.23
CA LYS A 61 11.84 2.12 -5.99
C LYS A 61 12.30 2.33 -4.55
N SER A 62 12.09 3.51 -3.98
CA SER A 62 12.45 3.81 -2.59
C SER A 62 11.70 2.95 -1.57
N MET A 63 10.52 2.46 -1.95
CA MET A 63 9.66 1.64 -1.10
C MET A 63 9.98 0.14 -1.17
N VAL A 64 10.84 -0.29 -2.11
CA VAL A 64 11.31 -1.67 -2.19
C VAL A 64 12.15 -2.00 -0.95
N GLY A 65 11.77 -3.05 -0.22
CA GLY A 65 12.50 -3.53 0.96
C GLY A 65 12.25 -2.73 2.25
N VAL A 66 11.40 -1.71 2.23
CA VAL A 66 11.04 -0.95 3.44
C VAL A 66 10.21 -1.82 4.41
N GLN A 67 10.46 -1.67 5.71
CA GLN A 67 9.87 -2.50 6.79
C GLN A 67 8.34 -2.48 6.89
N HIS A 68 7.64 -1.59 6.17
CA HIS A 68 6.18 -1.53 6.15
C HIS A 68 5.52 -2.81 5.62
N ASP A 69 6.26 -3.62 4.85
CA ASP A 69 5.84 -4.97 4.43
C ASP A 69 5.45 -5.85 5.63
N LYS A 70 6.15 -5.73 6.78
CA LYS A 70 5.86 -6.57 7.96
C LYS A 70 4.52 -6.23 8.59
N THR A 71 4.23 -4.96 8.84
CA THR A 71 2.95 -4.54 9.45
C THR A 71 1.77 -4.90 8.55
N LEU A 72 1.88 -4.61 7.25
CA LEU A 72 0.87 -4.98 6.26
C LEU A 72 0.63 -6.49 6.22
N LYS A 73 1.69 -7.30 6.18
CA LYS A 73 1.57 -8.76 6.19
C LYS A 73 0.94 -9.29 7.47
N ILE A 74 1.40 -8.83 8.64
CA ILE A 74 0.88 -9.30 9.93
C ILE A 74 -0.60 -8.94 10.07
N ASN A 75 -0.97 -7.71 9.76
CA ASN A 75 -2.35 -7.25 9.87
C ASN A 75 -3.24 -7.97 8.87
N THR A 76 -2.80 -8.12 7.61
CA THR A 76 -3.53 -8.92 6.60
C THR A 76 -3.76 -10.35 7.07
N HIS A 77 -2.74 -11.01 7.62
CA HIS A 77 -2.86 -12.38 8.12
C HIS A 77 -3.80 -12.50 9.34
N LYS A 78 -3.87 -11.47 10.18
CA LYS A 78 -4.76 -11.42 11.35
C LYS A 78 -6.17 -10.89 11.03
N GLY A 79 -6.44 -10.49 9.78
CA GLY A 79 -7.68 -9.80 9.42
C GLY A 79 -7.85 -8.44 10.11
N LEU A 80 -6.73 -7.76 10.40
CA LEU A 80 -6.71 -6.44 11.03
C LEU A 80 -6.47 -5.34 9.99
N PRO A 81 -7.06 -4.14 10.18
CA PRO A 81 -6.80 -2.99 9.33
C PRO A 81 -5.39 -2.41 9.59
N CYS A 82 -4.86 -1.71 8.59
CA CYS A 82 -3.71 -0.82 8.75
C CYS A 82 -4.19 0.64 8.76
N GLY A 83 -3.61 1.46 9.62
CA GLY A 83 -3.88 2.89 9.70
C GLY A 83 -3.71 3.42 11.12
N ASN A 84 -3.88 4.73 11.27
CA ASN A 84 -3.67 5.36 12.56
C ASN A 84 -4.76 4.95 13.57
N GLU A 85 -4.49 5.14 14.85
CA GLU A 85 -5.42 4.77 15.93
C GLU A 85 -6.81 5.38 15.77
N GLY A 86 -6.90 6.63 15.30
CA GLY A 86 -8.18 7.30 15.05
C GLY A 86 -9.00 6.65 13.92
N PHE A 87 -8.33 6.21 12.86
CA PHE A 87 -8.95 5.44 11.77
C PHE A 87 -9.42 4.07 12.26
N ILE A 88 -8.55 3.35 12.97
CA ILE A 88 -8.88 2.02 13.53
C ILE A 88 -10.05 2.12 14.51
N ARG A 89 -10.09 3.14 15.38
CA ARG A 89 -11.20 3.36 16.30
C ARG A 89 -12.51 3.59 15.56
N LYS A 90 -12.52 4.53 14.60
CA LYS A 90 -13.72 4.80 13.77
C LYS A 90 -14.21 3.55 13.03
N LEU A 91 -13.30 2.72 12.55
CA LEU A 91 -13.66 1.47 11.87
C LEU A 91 -14.20 0.44 12.87
N SER A 92 -13.60 0.34 14.05
CA SER A 92 -14.05 -0.54 15.14
C SER A 92 -15.47 -0.20 15.57
N ASP A 93 -15.77 1.11 15.73
CA ASP A 93 -17.09 1.61 16.11
C ASP A 93 -18.15 1.25 15.05
N LYS A 94 -17.81 1.36 13.75
CA LYS A 94 -18.71 1.01 12.65
C LYS A 94 -19.00 -0.49 12.55
N VAL A 95 -18.00 -1.33 12.82
CA VAL A 95 -18.10 -2.79 12.71
C VAL A 95 -18.63 -3.42 14.01
N GLY A 96 -18.62 -2.69 15.13
CA GLY A 96 -19.04 -3.19 16.44
C GLY A 96 -18.04 -4.19 17.05
N ARG A 97 -16.77 -4.14 16.63
CA ARG A 97 -15.70 -5.04 17.10
C ARG A 97 -14.40 -4.25 17.27
N ASP A 98 -13.64 -4.58 18.31
CA ASP A 98 -12.29 -4.04 18.50
C ASP A 98 -11.32 -4.57 17.43
N LEU A 99 -10.81 -3.66 16.59
CA LEU A 99 -9.85 -3.93 15.53
C LEU A 99 -8.43 -3.44 15.88
N SER A 100 -8.18 -3.08 17.13
CA SER A 100 -6.84 -2.68 17.57
C SER A 100 -5.87 -3.85 17.55
N PHE A 101 -4.61 -3.56 17.20
CA PHE A 101 -3.55 -4.55 17.31
C PHE A 101 -3.23 -4.81 18.78
N LYS A 102 -3.54 -6.01 19.25
CA LYS A 102 -3.12 -6.48 20.58
C LYS A 102 -1.89 -7.35 20.44
N LYS A 103 -0.80 -7.01 21.13
CA LYS A 103 0.29 -7.96 21.34
C LYS A 103 -0.31 -9.17 22.04
N ARG A 104 -0.04 -10.37 21.52
CA ARG A 104 -0.41 -11.62 22.18
C ARG A 104 0.23 -11.58 23.57
N GLY A 105 -0.53 -11.86 24.62
CA GLY A 105 -0.01 -11.83 25.98
C GLY A 105 1.28 -12.66 26.06
N GLU A 106 2.35 -12.05 26.53
CA GLU A 106 3.50 -12.79 27.07
C GLU A 106 2.96 -13.48 28.33
N THR A 107 2.73 -14.79 28.24
CA THR A 107 2.62 -15.65 29.42
C THR A 107 4.01 -15.91 29.96
#